data_AF-A0A4Q3A622-F1
#
_entry.id   AF-A0A4Q3A622-F1
#
_cell.length_a   1.000
_cell.length_b   1.000
_cell.length_c   1.000
_cell.angle_alpha   90.00
_cell.angle_beta   90.00
_cell.angle_gamma   90.00
#
_symmetry.space_group_name_H-M   'P 1'
#
loop_
_entity.id
_entity.type
_entity.pdbx_description
1 polymer ?
#
loop_
_entity_poly.entity_id
_entity_poly.type
_entity_poly.pdbx_seq_one_letter_code
_entity_poly.pdbx_strand_id
1 'polypeptide(L)'
;MLADPYLAAAHAEDIPLEQGWRFIKQDVRGAEAAGFDDSGWTGVRVPHTYNAEDSGIGGAKARGEPEGVYYRGPAWYRLTIDHAPRPDTRYLLHFGGATLKADVWLNGRKLGSHVGGYAAFRFDATDMLKAGRNTLAVRVDNARNTDYAPLNGDFNIFGGLYRGVKLIAVPALHIDRLDHAGPGVQARTTALAARSATVAAKVQVRNDRTAAARLDVRSRIVDAEGRIVATATTPLSLSAGQAGAVDQQFTLTNPKRWEGRKSPYLYRVVSEVVDGGRAIDSQSVPLGVRTIAVETNGTVRLNGAPYRLHGVNLQHPTRFGRGPIVTDAEIDEDLNI
;
A
#
# COMPACT_ATOMS: atom_id res chain seq x y z
N MET A 1 7.96 -7.56 13.87
CA MET A 1 8.83 -7.93 12.72
C MET A 1 10.21 -7.35 13.00
N LEU A 2 11.26 -8.17 13.09
CA LEU A 2 12.63 -7.67 13.14
C LEU A 2 12.97 -7.01 11.78
N ALA A 3 13.71 -5.91 11.79
CA ALA A 3 14.15 -5.24 10.56
C ALA A 3 14.91 -6.24 9.66
N ASP A 4 14.58 -6.26 8.36
CA ASP A 4 15.24 -7.16 7.40
C ASP A 4 16.70 -6.71 7.20
N PRO A 5 17.70 -7.48 7.65
CA PRO A 5 19.10 -7.05 7.68
C PRO A 5 19.71 -6.88 6.29
N TYR A 6 18.99 -7.29 5.24
CA TYR A 6 19.40 -7.15 3.85
C TYR A 6 18.85 -5.89 3.17
N LEU A 7 18.01 -5.11 3.85
CA LEU A 7 17.62 -3.80 3.36
C LEU A 7 18.82 -2.85 3.42
N ALA A 8 18.96 -2.03 2.39
CA ALA A 8 19.99 -1.01 2.33
C ALA A 8 19.82 -0.01 3.49
N ALA A 9 20.93 0.48 4.04
CA ALA A 9 20.90 1.53 5.06
C ALA A 9 20.18 2.79 4.55
N ALA A 10 20.32 3.09 3.26
CA ALA A 10 19.43 3.99 2.54
C ALA A 10 18.30 3.17 1.91
N HIS A 11 17.16 3.08 2.60
CA HIS A 11 15.92 2.52 2.07
C HIS A 11 14.83 3.60 2.13
N ALA A 12 13.68 3.31 1.51
CA ALA A 12 12.50 4.15 1.61
C ALA A 12 12.18 4.47 3.08
N GLU A 13 12.19 5.76 3.43
CA GLU A 13 11.84 6.24 4.75
C GLU A 13 10.34 6.56 4.78
N ASP A 14 9.59 5.83 5.60
CA ASP A 14 8.18 6.09 5.84
C ASP A 14 8.01 7.13 6.96
N ILE A 15 7.35 8.24 6.66
CA ILE A 15 6.99 9.29 7.61
C ILE A 15 5.47 9.22 7.82
N PRO A 16 4.99 8.62 8.93
CA PRO A 16 3.56 8.49 9.20
C PRO A 16 2.90 9.86 9.37
N LEU A 17 1.76 10.05 8.70
CA LEU A 17 0.95 11.27 8.77
C LEU A 17 -0.36 10.97 9.49
N GLU A 18 -0.28 10.46 10.71
CA GLU A 18 -1.45 10.00 11.47
C GLU A 18 -2.11 11.12 12.28
N GLN A 19 -1.33 12.07 12.79
CA GLN A 19 -1.77 13.03 13.81
C GLN A 19 -1.95 14.44 13.24
N GLY A 20 -2.71 15.28 13.95
CA GLY A 20 -2.82 16.71 13.64
C GLY A 20 -3.82 17.04 12.53
N TRP A 21 -4.63 16.08 12.09
CA TRP A 21 -5.65 16.31 11.08
C TRP A 21 -6.80 17.15 11.64
N ARG A 22 -7.28 18.06 10.81
CA ARG A 22 -8.53 18.80 10.95
C ARG A 22 -9.58 18.21 10.02
N PHE A 23 -10.78 17.99 10.52
CA PHE A 23 -11.84 17.29 9.81
C PHE A 23 -13.17 18.02 9.91
N ILE A 24 -13.93 18.01 8.81
CA ILE A 24 -15.32 18.44 8.80
C ILE A 24 -16.18 17.57 7.89
N LYS A 25 -17.36 17.17 8.39
CA LYS A 25 -18.33 16.32 7.70
C LYS A 25 -19.29 17.14 6.84
N GLN A 26 -18.74 17.87 5.87
CA GLN A 26 -19.50 18.69 4.92
C GLN A 26 -18.66 19.00 3.68
N ASP A 27 -19.28 19.41 2.57
CA ASP A 27 -18.52 20.00 1.45
C ASP A 27 -18.24 21.47 1.70
N VAL A 28 -16.96 21.84 1.73
CA VAL A 28 -16.54 23.23 1.96
C VAL A 28 -15.85 23.77 0.73
N ARG A 29 -16.42 24.81 0.12
CA ARG A 29 -15.81 25.50 -1.02
C ARG A 29 -14.53 26.21 -0.58
N GLY A 30 -13.44 26.02 -1.32
CA GLY A 30 -12.15 26.68 -1.06
C GLY A 30 -11.30 25.99 0.01
N ALA A 31 -11.76 24.88 0.58
CA ALA A 31 -11.01 24.11 1.58
C ALA A 31 -9.72 23.48 1.03
N GLU A 32 -9.52 23.45 -0.28
CA GLU A 32 -8.27 23.09 -0.91
C GLU A 32 -7.16 24.14 -0.71
N ALA A 33 -7.52 25.42 -0.51
CA ALA A 33 -6.56 26.51 -0.48
C ALA A 33 -5.57 26.38 0.69
N ALA A 34 -4.30 26.72 0.46
CA ALA A 34 -3.25 26.56 1.46
C ALA A 34 -3.54 27.37 2.74
N GLY A 35 -4.04 28.60 2.58
CA GLY A 35 -4.37 29.52 3.67
C GLY A 35 -5.81 29.44 4.19
N PHE A 36 -6.58 28.41 3.83
CA PHE A 36 -7.93 28.24 4.37
C PHE A 36 -7.90 28.06 5.90
N ASP A 37 -8.78 28.77 6.61
CA ASP A 37 -8.91 28.69 8.06
C ASP A 37 -9.74 27.47 8.47
N ASP A 38 -9.07 26.45 9.00
CA ASP A 38 -9.67 25.23 9.53
C ASP A 38 -9.66 25.18 11.07
N SER A 39 -9.46 26.33 11.75
CA SER A 39 -9.40 26.39 13.21
C SER A 39 -10.68 25.92 13.89
N GLY A 40 -11.84 26.10 13.24
CA GLY A 40 -13.13 25.61 13.70
C GLY A 40 -13.42 24.13 13.40
N TRP A 41 -12.50 23.41 12.74
CA TRP A 41 -12.70 22.01 12.38
C TRP A 41 -12.24 21.06 13.50
N THR A 42 -12.88 19.89 13.56
CA THR A 42 -12.61 18.88 14.57
C THR A 42 -11.22 18.28 14.39
N GLY A 43 -10.46 18.17 15.48
CA GLY A 43 -9.19 17.44 15.47
C GLY A 43 -9.43 15.93 15.42
N VAL A 44 -8.79 15.23 14.49
CA VAL A 44 -8.89 13.77 14.35
C VAL A 44 -7.50 13.14 14.14
N ARG A 45 -7.41 11.82 14.33
CA ARG A 45 -6.26 10.99 13.94
C ARG A 45 -6.69 10.09 12.79
N VAL A 46 -5.82 9.92 11.80
CA VAL A 46 -5.96 8.93 10.73
C VAL A 46 -5.22 7.65 11.14
N PRO A 47 -5.78 6.45 10.96
CA PRO A 47 -7.05 6.12 10.27
C PRO A 47 -8.32 6.69 10.91
N HIS A 48 -9.24 7.23 10.08
CA HIS A 48 -10.49 7.85 10.52
C HIS A 48 -11.66 7.53 9.57
N THR A 49 -12.85 7.34 10.15
CA THR A 49 -14.11 7.30 9.41
C THR A 49 -15.13 8.22 10.06
N TYR A 50 -15.91 8.93 9.26
CA TYR A 50 -17.02 9.74 9.76
C TYR A 50 -18.34 8.96 9.84
N ASN A 51 -18.28 7.64 9.64
CA ASN A 51 -19.43 6.75 9.70
C ASN A 51 -19.38 5.72 10.84
N ALA A 52 -18.47 5.88 11.81
CA ALA A 52 -18.40 4.97 12.96
C ALA A 52 -19.69 5.00 13.80
N GLU A 53 -20.25 6.18 14.01
CA GLU A 53 -21.42 6.39 14.89
C GLU A 53 -22.77 6.22 14.17
N ASP A 54 -22.87 6.56 12.88
CA ASP A 54 -24.14 6.65 12.14
C ASP A 54 -24.48 5.39 11.32
N SER A 55 -23.50 4.57 10.92
CA SER A 55 -23.73 3.43 10.01
C SER A 55 -24.28 2.15 10.63
N GLY A 56 -24.43 2.07 11.95
CA GLY A 56 -25.18 0.96 12.57
C GLY A 56 -24.39 -0.29 12.98
N ILE A 57 -23.07 -0.38 12.77
CA ILE A 57 -22.22 -1.31 13.55
C ILE A 57 -22.05 -0.72 14.96
N GLY A 58 -23.14 -0.79 15.73
CA GLY A 58 -23.30 -0.30 17.10
C GLY A 58 -24.15 0.96 17.29
N GLY A 59 -24.51 1.68 16.23
CA GLY A 59 -25.24 2.96 16.32
C GLY A 59 -26.74 2.87 16.01
N ALA A 60 -27.11 2.81 14.73
CA ALA A 60 -28.51 2.84 14.27
C ALA A 60 -29.41 1.75 14.90
N LYS A 61 -28.96 0.48 14.93
CA LYS A 61 -29.71 -0.62 15.55
C LYS A 61 -29.82 -0.48 17.07
N ALA A 62 -28.80 0.05 17.73
CA ALA A 62 -28.82 0.32 19.17
C ALA A 62 -29.70 1.54 19.53
N ARG A 63 -29.95 2.43 18.56
CA ARG A 63 -30.82 3.63 18.68
C ARG A 63 -32.24 3.45 18.12
N GLY A 64 -32.56 2.29 17.54
CA GLY A 64 -33.87 2.01 16.92
C GLY A 64 -34.11 2.72 15.58
N GLU A 65 -33.05 3.17 14.91
CA GLU A 65 -33.10 3.79 13.58
C GLU A 65 -33.14 2.72 12.47
N PRO A 66 -33.79 2.97 11.32
CA PRO A 66 -33.73 2.06 10.18
C PRO A 66 -32.28 1.79 9.75
N GLU A 67 -31.92 0.53 9.57
CA GLU A 67 -30.62 0.15 9.01
C GLU A 67 -30.43 0.80 7.63
N GLY A 68 -29.23 1.31 7.36
CA GLY A 68 -28.86 1.89 6.05
C GLY A 68 -29.01 3.41 5.90
N VAL A 69 -29.49 4.14 6.92
CA VAL A 69 -29.53 5.61 6.90
C VAL A 69 -28.32 6.19 7.63
N TYR A 70 -27.26 6.53 6.89
CA TYR A 70 -26.06 7.19 7.40
C TYR A 70 -25.57 8.27 6.43
N TYR A 71 -24.70 9.16 6.91
CA TYR A 71 -24.17 10.22 6.06
C TYR A 71 -23.35 9.64 4.91
N ARG A 72 -23.80 9.92 3.68
CA ARG A 72 -23.08 9.61 2.44
C ARG A 72 -22.91 10.88 1.62
N GLY A 73 -21.69 11.37 1.58
CA GLY A 73 -21.40 12.65 0.95
C GLY A 73 -19.94 13.08 1.15
N PRO A 74 -19.63 14.29 0.69
CA PRO A 74 -18.29 14.83 0.77
C PRO A 74 -17.91 15.31 2.16
N ALA A 75 -16.67 15.03 2.53
CA ALA A 75 -16.05 15.53 3.73
C ALA A 75 -14.60 15.93 3.47
N TRP A 76 -14.07 16.81 4.32
CA TRP A 76 -12.73 17.35 4.14
C TRP A 76 -11.82 17.02 5.32
N TYR A 77 -10.57 16.72 4.98
CA TYR A 77 -9.45 16.52 5.88
C TYR A 77 -8.35 17.50 5.52
N ARG A 78 -7.78 18.18 6.51
CA ARG A 78 -6.63 19.08 6.34
C ARG A 78 -5.54 18.74 7.35
N LEU A 79 -4.29 18.75 6.90
CA LEU A 79 -3.13 18.51 7.74
C LEU A 79 -2.06 19.56 7.42
N THR A 80 -1.52 20.18 8.47
CA THR A 80 -0.30 20.96 8.36
C THR A 80 0.89 20.05 8.66
N ILE A 81 1.86 20.01 7.75
CA ILE A 81 3.12 19.27 7.94
C ILE A 81 4.29 20.26 7.84
N ASP A 82 5.17 20.26 8.84
CA ASP A 82 6.47 20.93 8.73
C ASP A 82 7.46 19.94 8.12
N HIS A 83 8.04 20.31 6.99
CA HIS A 83 8.93 19.44 6.24
C HIS A 83 10.10 20.20 5.64
N ALA A 84 11.24 19.54 5.51
CA ALA A 84 12.42 20.08 4.85
C ALA A 84 12.86 19.09 3.75
N PRO A 85 12.45 19.31 2.49
CA PRO A 85 12.87 18.47 1.37
C PRO A 85 14.40 18.38 1.27
N ARG A 86 14.92 17.17 1.12
CA ARG A 86 16.35 16.87 0.95
C ARG A 86 16.73 16.88 -0.53
N PRO A 87 17.97 17.26 -0.87
CA PRO A 87 18.47 17.07 -2.24
C PRO A 87 18.42 15.59 -2.64
N ASP A 88 18.30 15.35 -3.95
CA ASP A 88 18.28 14.01 -4.56
C ASP A 88 17.29 13.01 -3.93
N THR A 89 16.22 13.53 -3.34
CA THR A 89 15.16 12.76 -2.66
C THR A 89 13.81 13.08 -3.31
N ARG A 90 13.04 12.05 -3.62
CA ARG A 90 11.63 12.14 -4.02
C ARG A 90 10.75 11.81 -2.83
N TYR A 91 9.56 12.39 -2.81
CA TYR A 91 8.58 12.24 -1.73
C TYR A 91 7.25 11.79 -2.31
N LEU A 92 6.84 10.56 -1.99
CA LEU A 92 5.60 9.95 -2.48
C LEU A 92 4.55 10.01 -1.37
N LEU A 93 3.44 10.69 -1.62
CA LEU A 93 2.32 10.72 -0.69
C LEU A 93 1.47 9.45 -0.87
N HIS A 94 1.38 8.64 0.17
CA HIS A 94 0.68 7.36 0.16
C HIS A 94 -0.58 7.39 1.02
N PHE A 95 -1.66 6.83 0.47
CA PHE A 95 -2.91 6.57 1.14
C PHE A 95 -3.18 5.07 1.10
N GLY A 96 -3.35 4.43 2.25
CA GLY A 96 -3.68 3.00 2.33
C GLY A 96 -5.11 2.67 1.90
N GLY A 97 -5.99 3.68 1.88
CA GLY A 97 -7.41 3.60 1.49
C GLY A 97 -8.16 4.87 1.87
N ALA A 98 -9.03 5.33 0.96
CA ALA A 98 -9.86 6.51 1.15
C ALA A 98 -11.20 6.31 0.44
N THR A 99 -12.30 6.31 1.19
CA THR A 99 -13.59 5.89 0.63
C THR A 99 -14.49 7.09 0.29
N LEU A 100 -15.14 7.14 -0.87
CA LEU A 100 -15.04 6.24 -2.04
C LEU A 100 -14.25 6.88 -3.19
N LYS A 101 -14.28 8.21 -3.29
CA LYS A 101 -13.42 9.01 -4.14
C LYS A 101 -12.60 9.94 -3.26
N ALA A 102 -11.32 10.11 -3.59
CA ALA A 102 -10.45 11.08 -2.96
C ALA A 102 -9.94 12.08 -4.01
N ASP A 103 -10.01 13.36 -3.70
CA ASP A 103 -9.29 14.42 -4.40
C ASP A 103 -8.26 15.01 -3.43
N VAL A 104 -7.01 15.16 -3.88
CA VAL A 104 -5.88 15.50 -3.00
C VAL A 104 -5.17 16.75 -3.51
N TRP A 105 -4.87 17.67 -2.59
CA TRP A 105 -4.13 18.89 -2.84
C TRP A 105 -2.98 19.05 -1.85
N LEU A 106 -1.87 19.60 -2.33
CA LEU A 106 -0.77 20.04 -1.50
C LEU A 106 -0.50 21.51 -1.80
N ASN A 107 -0.50 22.34 -0.77
CA ASN A 107 -0.29 23.78 -0.87
C ASN A 107 -1.25 24.46 -1.87
N GLY A 108 -2.53 24.04 -1.90
CA GLY A 108 -3.54 24.61 -2.80
C GLY A 108 -3.51 24.11 -4.24
N ARG A 109 -2.49 23.33 -4.62
CA ARG A 109 -2.34 22.75 -5.95
C ARG A 109 -2.83 21.29 -5.92
N LYS A 110 -3.56 20.86 -6.94
CA LYS A 110 -4.10 19.49 -7.02
C LYS A 110 -2.97 18.51 -7.34
N LEU A 111 -2.80 17.47 -6.52
CA LEU A 111 -1.92 16.33 -6.78
C LEU A 111 -2.59 15.31 -7.69
N GLY A 112 -3.88 15.04 -7.45
CA GLY A 112 -4.63 14.09 -8.27
C GLY A 112 -5.94 13.67 -7.63
N SER A 113 -6.52 12.61 -8.21
CA SER A 113 -7.77 12.00 -7.74
C SER A 113 -7.62 10.48 -7.74
N HIS A 114 -8.30 9.81 -6.82
CA HIS A 114 -8.43 8.36 -6.78
C HIS A 114 -9.90 7.97 -6.66
N VAL A 115 -10.31 6.96 -7.43
CA VAL A 115 -11.67 6.41 -7.41
C VAL A 115 -11.58 4.95 -7.02
N GLY A 116 -12.31 4.56 -5.99
CA GLY A 116 -12.24 3.26 -5.35
C GLY A 116 -11.79 3.38 -3.90
N GLY A 117 -12.51 2.75 -2.98
CA GLY A 117 -12.25 2.91 -1.55
C GLY A 117 -11.17 2.00 -1.01
N TYR A 118 -10.98 0.82 -1.63
CA TYR A 118 -10.35 -0.32 -0.99
C TYR A 118 -8.90 -0.58 -1.39
N ALA A 119 -8.42 0.10 -2.43
CA ALA A 119 -7.04 0.03 -2.89
C ALA A 119 -6.22 1.18 -2.32
N ALA A 120 -4.94 0.93 -2.12
CA ALA A 120 -4.00 2.01 -1.85
C ALA A 120 -3.73 2.83 -3.13
N PHE A 121 -3.32 4.08 -2.95
CA PHE A 121 -2.87 4.94 -4.04
C PHE A 121 -1.72 5.84 -3.60
N ARG A 122 -0.96 6.35 -4.58
CA ARG A 122 0.18 7.23 -4.34
C ARG A 122 0.23 8.36 -5.36
N PHE A 123 0.72 9.51 -4.91
CA PHE A 123 1.08 10.64 -5.77
C PHE A 123 2.54 11.03 -5.51
N ASP A 124 3.26 11.44 -6.54
CA ASP A 124 4.53 12.13 -6.34
C ASP A 124 4.24 13.56 -5.87
N ALA A 125 4.71 13.89 -4.67
CA ALA A 125 4.52 15.19 -4.02
C ALA A 125 5.78 16.06 -4.07
N THR A 126 6.87 15.56 -4.66
CA THR A 126 8.21 16.15 -4.55
C THR A 126 8.23 17.62 -4.97
N ASP A 127 7.71 17.93 -6.16
CA ASP A 127 7.81 19.27 -6.76
C ASP A 127 6.82 20.28 -6.14
N MET A 128 5.99 19.83 -5.20
CA MET A 128 4.97 20.63 -4.52
C MET A 128 5.24 20.81 -3.04
N LEU A 129 6.15 20.04 -2.46
CA LEU A 129 6.66 20.25 -1.11
C LEU A 129 7.62 21.43 -1.08
N LYS A 130 7.55 22.21 -0.01
CA LYS A 130 8.46 23.33 0.28
C LYS A 130 9.09 23.16 1.65
N ALA A 131 10.19 23.87 1.89
CA ALA A 131 10.77 23.95 3.23
C ALA A 131 9.82 24.67 4.20
N GLY A 132 9.71 24.14 5.42
CA GLY A 132 8.81 24.64 6.45
C GLY A 132 7.38 24.13 6.29
N ARG A 133 6.41 25.03 6.49
CA ARG A 133 5.00 24.69 6.60
C ARG A 133 4.38 24.31 5.25
N ASN A 134 3.82 23.11 5.15
CA ASN A 134 3.01 22.65 4.02
C ASN A 134 1.59 22.30 4.48
N THR A 135 0.63 22.45 3.58
CA THR A 135 -0.79 22.13 3.84
C THR A 135 -1.27 21.05 2.88
N LEU A 136 -1.60 19.89 3.43
CA LEU A 136 -2.28 18.80 2.73
C LEU A 136 -3.78 18.94 2.94
N ALA A 137 -4.55 18.98 1.85
CA ALA A 137 -6.01 18.98 1.89
C ALA A 137 -6.53 17.80 1.08
N VAL A 138 -7.50 17.08 1.65
CA VAL A 138 -8.09 15.89 1.04
C VAL A 138 -9.61 15.97 1.15
N ARG A 139 -10.27 16.00 0.01
CA ARG A 139 -11.73 15.82 -0.07
C ARG A 139 -11.99 14.35 -0.32
N VAL A 140 -12.74 13.71 0.56
CA VAL A 140 -13.26 12.36 0.33
C VAL A 140 -14.76 12.42 0.10
N ASP A 141 -15.28 11.47 -0.66
CA ASP A 141 -16.71 11.42 -0.99
C ASP A 141 -17.19 9.98 -1.10
N ASN A 142 -18.06 9.56 -0.19
CA ASN A 142 -18.70 8.25 -0.19
C ASN A 142 -20.17 8.29 -0.68
N ALA A 143 -20.59 9.40 -1.30
CA ALA A 143 -21.88 9.50 -1.95
C ALA A 143 -22.11 8.33 -2.92
N ARG A 144 -23.38 7.98 -3.10
CA ARG A 144 -23.74 6.98 -4.11
C ARG A 144 -23.41 7.53 -5.49
N ASN A 145 -22.70 6.74 -6.28
CA ASN A 145 -22.32 7.08 -7.63
C ASN A 145 -22.54 5.84 -8.53
N THR A 146 -23.03 6.04 -9.74
CA THR A 146 -23.31 4.96 -10.71
C THR A 146 -22.11 4.61 -11.61
N ASP A 147 -21.09 5.45 -11.61
CA ASP A 147 -19.93 5.34 -12.51
C ASP A 147 -18.84 4.42 -11.95
N TYR A 148 -18.85 4.13 -10.65
CA TYR A 148 -17.85 3.26 -10.01
C TYR A 148 -18.40 2.46 -8.84
N ALA A 149 -17.86 1.25 -8.70
CA ALA A 149 -18.24 0.31 -7.66
C ALA A 149 -17.85 0.80 -6.25
N PRO A 150 -18.57 0.35 -5.20
CA PRO A 150 -19.76 -0.50 -5.25
C PRO A 150 -21.05 0.29 -5.55
N LEU A 151 -21.86 -0.23 -6.47
CA LEU A 151 -23.13 0.39 -6.90
C LEU A 151 -24.28 0.10 -5.93
N ASN A 152 -24.23 -1.08 -5.32
CA ASN A 152 -25.13 -1.59 -4.29
C ASN A 152 -24.41 -2.72 -3.53
N GLY A 153 -24.93 -3.10 -2.36
CA GLY A 153 -24.44 -4.24 -1.60
C GLY A 153 -25.00 -4.25 -0.18
N ASP A 154 -25.01 -5.43 0.43
CA ASP A 154 -25.45 -5.63 1.82
C ASP A 154 -24.31 -5.30 2.81
N PHE A 155 -23.87 -4.04 2.78
CA PHE A 155 -22.78 -3.52 3.62
C PHE A 155 -22.72 -1.99 3.61
N ASN A 156 -22.08 -1.44 4.63
CA ASN A 156 -21.86 0.00 4.74
C ASN A 156 -20.65 0.48 3.95
N ILE A 157 -20.79 1.63 3.30
CA ILE A 157 -19.72 2.35 2.60
C ILE A 157 -19.16 3.41 3.54
N PHE A 158 -18.32 2.99 4.48
CA PHE A 158 -17.69 3.87 5.46
C PHE A 158 -16.79 4.89 4.78
N GLY A 159 -17.17 6.17 4.81
CA GLY A 159 -16.38 7.25 4.25
C GLY A 159 -15.26 7.69 5.17
N GLY A 160 -14.20 8.26 4.58
CA GLY A 160 -13.03 8.76 5.32
C GLY A 160 -11.70 8.20 4.85
N LEU A 161 -10.63 8.67 5.50
CA LEU A 161 -9.27 8.16 5.37
C LEU A 161 -9.09 6.99 6.33
N TYR A 162 -9.71 5.84 6.01
CA TYR A 162 -9.87 4.74 6.96
C TYR A 162 -8.66 3.79 7.05
N ARG A 163 -7.58 4.07 6.31
CA ARG A 163 -6.27 3.42 6.43
C ARG A 163 -5.18 4.49 6.49
N GLY A 164 -3.97 4.07 6.91
CA GLY A 164 -2.86 4.98 7.17
C GLY A 164 -2.49 5.87 5.97
N VAL A 165 -2.05 7.08 6.29
CA VAL A 165 -1.48 8.04 5.33
C VAL A 165 -0.03 8.28 5.72
N LYS A 166 0.87 8.33 4.75
CA LYS A 166 2.30 8.57 5.01
C LYS A 166 2.96 9.28 3.83
N LEU A 167 4.06 9.96 4.13
CA LEU A 167 5.01 10.42 3.11
C LEU A 167 6.16 9.41 3.03
N ILE A 168 6.48 8.93 1.82
CA ILE A 168 7.57 7.99 1.59
C ILE A 168 8.71 8.76 0.94
N ALA A 169 9.84 8.89 1.62
CA ALA A 169 11.03 9.50 1.05
C ALA A 169 11.93 8.44 0.41
N VAL A 170 12.27 8.61 -0.87
CA VAL A 170 13.10 7.69 -1.65
C VAL A 170 14.19 8.48 -2.39
N PRO A 171 15.33 7.88 -2.75
CA PRO A 171 16.31 8.57 -3.60
C PRO A 171 15.74 8.89 -4.99
N ALA A 172 16.33 9.86 -5.70
CA ALA A 172 15.93 10.17 -7.08
C ALA A 172 16.16 9.02 -8.08
N LEU A 173 16.98 8.02 -7.73
CA LEU A 173 17.06 6.75 -8.44
C LEU A 173 16.62 5.63 -7.48
N HIS A 174 15.47 5.01 -7.76
CA HIS A 174 14.80 4.14 -6.79
C HIS A 174 13.92 3.07 -7.46
N ILE A 175 13.50 2.07 -6.69
CA ILE A 175 12.50 1.08 -7.11
C ILE A 175 11.15 1.78 -7.31
N ASP A 176 10.51 1.63 -8.46
CA ASP A 176 9.28 2.37 -8.79
C ASP A 176 8.12 1.92 -7.90
N ARG A 177 7.69 2.82 -7.01
CA ARG A 177 6.57 2.61 -6.08
C ARG A 177 5.29 3.31 -6.54
N LEU A 178 5.29 3.95 -7.71
CA LEU A 178 4.12 4.66 -8.25
C LEU A 178 3.21 3.75 -9.07
N ASP A 179 3.70 2.61 -9.56
CA ASP A 179 2.87 1.63 -10.28
C ASP A 179 1.78 1.04 -9.36
N HIS A 180 0.57 1.58 -9.48
CA HIS A 180 -0.62 1.21 -8.70
C HIS A 180 -0.38 1.10 -7.18
N ALA A 181 0.47 1.96 -6.61
CA ALA A 181 0.91 1.90 -5.21
C ALA A 181 1.48 0.54 -4.77
N GLY A 182 1.93 -0.28 -5.72
CA GLY A 182 2.61 -1.54 -5.47
C GLY A 182 4.01 -1.37 -4.89
N PRO A 183 4.68 -2.47 -4.52
CA PRO A 183 6.02 -2.41 -3.96
C PRO A 183 7.12 -2.12 -5.01
N GLY A 184 6.80 -2.19 -6.30
CA GLY A 184 7.78 -2.10 -7.41
C GLY A 184 8.55 -3.39 -7.68
N VAL A 185 8.28 -4.44 -6.90
CA VAL A 185 8.87 -5.78 -7.02
C VAL A 185 7.76 -6.81 -7.10
N GLN A 186 7.81 -7.66 -8.12
CA GLN A 186 6.88 -8.77 -8.28
C GLN A 186 7.68 -10.07 -8.32
N ALA A 187 7.33 -11.05 -7.49
CA ALA A 187 7.99 -12.36 -7.48
C ALA A 187 6.96 -13.48 -7.61
N ARG A 188 7.23 -14.46 -8.49
CA ARG A 188 6.34 -15.60 -8.71
C ARG A 188 7.11 -16.89 -8.98
N THR A 189 6.57 -18.01 -8.52
CA THR A 189 7.02 -19.35 -8.93
C THR A 189 6.53 -19.61 -10.35
N THR A 190 7.44 -19.90 -11.28
CA THR A 190 7.12 -20.19 -12.69
C THR A 190 7.20 -21.66 -13.02
N ALA A 191 8.01 -22.43 -12.28
CA ALA A 191 8.04 -23.88 -12.35
C ALA A 191 8.37 -24.47 -10.98
N LEU A 192 7.80 -25.64 -10.68
CA LEU A 192 8.06 -26.36 -9.43
C LEU A 192 8.19 -27.86 -9.73
N ALA A 193 9.35 -28.41 -9.39
CA ALA A 193 9.67 -29.84 -9.49
C ALA A 193 9.97 -30.42 -8.09
N ALA A 194 10.26 -31.73 -8.02
CA ALA A 194 10.52 -32.43 -6.76
C ALA A 194 11.68 -31.81 -5.96
N ARG A 195 12.77 -31.41 -6.63
CA ARG A 195 14.00 -30.90 -6.00
C ARG A 195 14.44 -29.54 -6.51
N SER A 196 13.59 -28.85 -7.27
CA SER A 196 13.90 -27.51 -7.76
C SER A 196 12.65 -26.65 -7.94
N ALA A 197 12.81 -25.33 -7.85
CA ALA A 197 11.81 -24.37 -8.27
C ALA A 197 12.47 -23.27 -9.10
N THR A 198 11.77 -22.81 -10.13
CA THR A 198 12.11 -21.60 -10.86
C THR A 198 11.26 -20.46 -10.34
N VAL A 199 11.90 -19.37 -9.95
CA VAL A 199 11.26 -18.14 -9.49
C VAL A 199 11.63 -17.03 -10.47
N ALA A 200 10.63 -16.27 -10.92
CA ALA A 200 10.84 -15.04 -11.67
C ALA A 200 10.60 -13.85 -10.74
N ALA A 201 11.49 -12.86 -10.77
CA ALA A 201 11.29 -11.57 -10.13
C ALA A 201 11.39 -10.45 -11.17
N LYS A 202 10.41 -9.55 -11.17
CA LYS A 202 10.42 -8.31 -11.96
C LYS A 202 10.61 -7.14 -11.00
N VAL A 203 11.62 -6.31 -11.25
CA VAL A 203 11.91 -5.11 -10.45
C VAL A 203 11.78 -3.90 -11.36
N GLN A 204 10.85 -3.01 -11.04
CA GLN A 204 10.68 -1.72 -11.72
C GLN A 204 11.57 -0.68 -11.04
N VAL A 205 12.27 0.12 -11.82
CA VAL A 205 13.20 1.15 -11.34
C VAL A 205 12.91 2.45 -12.08
N ARG A 206 12.98 3.56 -11.37
CA ARG A 206 12.79 4.91 -11.90
C ARG A 206 14.02 5.77 -11.63
N ASN A 207 14.43 6.50 -12.66
CA ASN A 207 15.49 7.51 -12.59
C ASN A 207 14.87 8.91 -12.73
N ASP A 208 14.46 9.51 -11.61
CA ASP A 208 13.97 10.89 -11.54
C ASP A 208 15.12 11.92 -11.41
N ARG A 209 16.36 11.51 -11.66
CA ARG A 209 17.50 12.43 -11.77
C ARG A 209 17.45 13.19 -13.10
N THR A 210 18.19 14.30 -13.15
CA THR A 210 18.38 15.10 -14.37
C THR A 210 19.43 14.53 -15.32
N ALA A 211 20.19 13.52 -14.89
CA ALA A 211 21.21 12.83 -15.69
C ALA A 211 20.84 11.35 -15.90
N ALA A 212 21.36 10.77 -16.98
CA ALA A 212 21.28 9.33 -17.20
C ALA A 212 22.06 8.58 -16.11
N ALA A 213 21.56 7.39 -15.75
CA ALA A 213 22.17 6.52 -14.76
C ALA A 213 22.49 5.15 -15.36
N ARG A 214 23.66 4.63 -15.03
CA ARG A 214 24.01 3.21 -15.20
C ARG A 214 24.09 2.61 -13.80
N LEU A 215 23.30 1.58 -13.57
CA LEU A 215 23.11 0.98 -12.26
C LEU A 215 23.02 -0.54 -12.38
N ASP A 216 23.12 -1.22 -11.26
CA ASP A 216 22.82 -2.64 -11.14
C ASP A 216 21.57 -2.83 -10.30
N VAL A 217 20.70 -3.76 -10.70
CA VAL A 217 19.61 -4.25 -9.87
C VAL A 217 20.02 -5.59 -9.30
N ARG A 218 20.25 -5.63 -7.99
CA ARG A 218 20.66 -6.85 -7.27
C ARG A 218 19.49 -7.40 -6.49
N SER A 219 19.14 -8.66 -6.70
CA SER A 219 18.08 -9.33 -5.96
C SER A 219 18.58 -10.61 -5.31
N ARG A 220 18.09 -10.88 -4.10
CA ARG A 220 18.42 -12.06 -3.31
C ARG A 220 17.14 -12.75 -2.86
N ILE A 221 17.10 -14.07 -2.96
CA ILE A 221 16.09 -14.87 -2.26
C ILE A 221 16.67 -15.26 -0.91
N VAL A 222 15.98 -14.87 0.16
CA VAL A 222 16.40 -15.08 1.55
C VAL A 222 15.41 -16.02 2.22
N ASP A 223 15.91 -17.04 2.90
CA ASP A 223 15.09 -18.01 3.61
C ASP A 223 14.60 -17.49 4.97
N ALA A 224 13.74 -18.24 5.65
CA ALA A 224 13.17 -17.85 6.95
C ALA A 224 14.23 -17.73 8.07
N GLU A 225 15.37 -18.41 7.89
CA GLU A 225 16.51 -18.37 8.80
C GLU A 225 17.48 -17.21 8.47
N GLY A 226 17.16 -16.40 7.46
CA GLY A 226 17.96 -15.26 7.02
C GLY A 226 19.10 -15.64 6.08
N ARG A 227 19.17 -16.86 5.54
CA ARG A 227 20.24 -17.26 4.61
C ARG A 227 19.88 -16.90 3.18
N ILE A 228 20.84 -16.38 2.44
CA ILE A 228 20.70 -16.14 0.99
C ILE A 228 20.77 -17.48 0.27
N VAL A 229 19.68 -17.86 -0.41
CA VAL A 229 19.57 -19.14 -1.14
C VAL A 229 19.72 -18.98 -2.66
N ALA A 230 19.56 -17.77 -3.18
CA ALA A 230 19.85 -17.42 -4.56
C ALA A 230 20.13 -15.92 -4.71
N THR A 231 20.90 -15.53 -5.73
CA THR A 231 21.21 -14.12 -6.04
C THR A 231 21.24 -13.92 -7.55
N ALA A 232 20.80 -12.75 -8.00
CA ALA A 232 20.92 -12.29 -9.38
C ALA A 232 21.32 -10.81 -9.38
N THR A 233 22.06 -10.38 -10.39
CA THR A 233 22.41 -8.97 -10.62
C THR A 233 22.30 -8.70 -12.10
N THR A 234 21.54 -7.66 -12.45
CA THR A 234 21.27 -7.28 -13.84
C THR A 234 21.59 -5.80 -14.02
N PRO A 235 22.48 -5.43 -14.96
CA PRO A 235 22.75 -4.03 -15.25
C PRO A 235 21.53 -3.40 -15.93
N LEU A 236 21.27 -2.14 -15.62
CA LEU A 236 20.21 -1.32 -16.21
C LEU A 236 20.76 0.07 -16.50
N SER A 237 20.42 0.60 -17.69
CA SER A 237 20.71 1.99 -18.05
C SER A 237 19.40 2.72 -18.26
N LEU A 238 19.22 3.84 -17.57
CA LEU A 238 18.04 4.69 -17.66
C LEU A 238 18.45 6.11 -18.03
N SER A 239 17.76 6.71 -18.98
CA SER A 239 17.87 8.15 -19.24
C SER A 239 17.31 8.96 -18.06
N ALA A 240 17.58 10.27 -18.04
CA ALA A 240 16.94 11.17 -17.08
C ALA A 240 15.41 11.12 -17.21
N GLY A 241 14.70 11.06 -16.09
CA GLY A 241 13.24 10.96 -16.02
C GLY A 241 12.65 9.63 -16.51
N GLN A 242 13.47 8.63 -16.82
CA GLN A 242 13.00 7.36 -17.38
C GLN A 242 12.70 6.32 -16.30
N ALA A 243 11.63 5.54 -16.51
CA ALA A 243 11.40 4.29 -15.81
C ALA A 243 11.74 3.07 -16.69
N GLY A 244 12.18 1.99 -16.08
CA GLY A 244 12.46 0.72 -16.72
C GLY A 244 12.28 -0.45 -15.76
N ALA A 245 12.53 -1.66 -16.23
CA ALA A 245 12.44 -2.85 -15.40
C ALA A 245 13.52 -3.86 -15.78
N VAL A 246 13.86 -4.73 -14.82
CA VAL A 246 14.62 -5.95 -15.07
C VAL A 246 13.78 -7.17 -14.74
N ASP A 247 13.91 -8.21 -15.55
CA ASP A 247 13.38 -9.53 -15.28
C ASP A 247 14.54 -10.45 -14.89
N GLN A 248 14.43 -11.07 -13.72
CA GLN A 248 15.43 -11.95 -13.14
C GLN A 248 14.84 -13.32 -12.89
N GLN A 249 15.63 -14.36 -13.14
CA GLN A 249 15.25 -15.74 -12.92
C GLN A 249 16.18 -16.40 -11.90
N PHE A 250 15.61 -17.15 -10.96
CA PHE A 250 16.32 -17.87 -9.93
C PHE A 250 15.95 -19.34 -10.00
N THR A 251 16.95 -20.19 -9.74
CA THR A 251 16.74 -21.62 -9.49
C THR A 251 17.00 -21.88 -8.02
N LEU A 252 15.99 -22.36 -7.30
CA LEU A 252 16.11 -22.81 -5.92
C LEU A 252 16.28 -24.33 -5.91
N THR A 253 17.37 -24.83 -5.30
CA THR A 253 17.59 -26.28 -5.11
C THR A 253 16.98 -26.72 -3.79
N ASN A 254 16.24 -27.83 -3.81
CA ASN A 254 15.49 -28.39 -2.69
C ASN A 254 14.66 -27.33 -1.91
N PRO A 255 13.78 -26.57 -2.60
CA PRO A 255 13.04 -25.49 -1.96
C PRO A 255 12.08 -26.04 -0.90
N LYS A 256 12.14 -25.49 0.32
CA LYS A 256 11.01 -25.59 1.27
C LYS A 256 9.78 -24.95 0.62
N ARG A 257 8.70 -25.70 0.48
CA ARG A 257 7.47 -25.26 -0.19
C ARG A 257 6.51 -24.61 0.80
N TRP A 258 5.68 -23.71 0.29
CA TRP A 258 4.49 -23.28 1.00
C TRP A 258 3.40 -24.34 0.79
N GLU A 259 2.98 -25.01 1.86
CA GLU A 259 2.01 -26.12 1.89
C GLU A 259 0.72 -25.73 2.66
N GLY A 260 0.31 -24.46 2.55
CA GLY A 260 -0.87 -23.96 3.25
C GLY A 260 -0.69 -23.98 4.77
N ARG A 261 -1.74 -24.35 5.50
CA ARG A 261 -1.70 -24.43 6.97
C ARG A 261 -0.67 -25.45 7.48
N LYS A 262 -0.31 -26.46 6.68
CA LYS A 262 0.65 -27.50 7.09
C LYS A 262 2.08 -26.97 7.19
N SER A 263 2.44 -26.06 6.29
CA SER A 263 3.75 -25.40 6.29
C SER A 263 3.64 -24.08 5.53
N PRO A 264 3.32 -22.97 6.21
CA PRO A 264 3.19 -21.65 5.59
C PRO A 264 4.57 -21.02 5.34
N TYR A 265 5.53 -21.79 4.84
CA TYR A 265 6.92 -21.35 4.68
C TYR A 265 7.04 -20.17 3.70
N LEU A 266 7.70 -19.11 4.13
CA LEU A 266 7.94 -17.91 3.33
C LEU A 266 9.45 -17.64 3.23
N TYR A 267 9.90 -17.45 1.99
CA TYR A 267 11.12 -16.72 1.69
C TYR A 267 10.80 -15.23 1.59
N ARG A 268 11.84 -14.42 1.43
CA ARG A 268 11.75 -13.03 0.98
C ARG A 268 12.55 -12.85 -0.30
N VAL A 269 12.06 -12.03 -1.21
CA VAL A 269 12.84 -11.50 -2.32
C VAL A 269 13.23 -10.08 -1.96
N VAL A 270 14.51 -9.88 -1.69
CA VAL A 270 15.09 -8.57 -1.37
C VAL A 270 15.76 -8.04 -2.62
N SER A 271 15.28 -6.90 -3.13
CA SER A 271 15.81 -6.25 -4.33
C SER A 271 16.42 -4.90 -3.94
N GLU A 272 17.58 -4.60 -4.48
CA GLU A 272 18.36 -3.40 -4.25
C GLU A 272 18.68 -2.71 -5.57
N VAL A 273 18.58 -1.38 -5.58
CA VAL A 273 19.18 -0.53 -6.62
C VAL A 273 20.59 -0.18 -6.18
N VAL A 274 21.58 -0.56 -6.98
CA VAL A 274 23.00 -0.38 -6.70
C VAL A 274 23.58 0.62 -7.68
N ASP A 275 24.12 1.72 -7.16
CA ASP A 275 24.71 2.81 -7.93
C ASP A 275 26.14 3.09 -7.42
N GLY A 276 27.12 3.08 -8.32
CA GLY A 276 28.54 3.20 -7.94
C GLY A 276 29.01 2.15 -6.93
N GLY A 277 28.46 0.93 -6.97
CA GLY A 277 28.79 -0.16 -6.04
C GLY A 277 28.09 -0.09 -4.67
N ARG A 278 27.28 0.95 -4.42
CA ARG A 278 26.54 1.12 -3.16
C ARG A 278 25.04 0.88 -3.37
N ALA A 279 24.41 0.11 -2.49
CA ALA A 279 22.95 0.01 -2.48
C ALA A 279 22.34 1.33 -1.97
N ILE A 280 21.47 1.94 -2.77
CA ILE A 280 20.87 3.25 -2.51
C ILE A 280 19.38 3.21 -2.23
N ASP A 281 18.69 2.16 -2.66
CA ASP A 281 17.30 1.88 -2.33
C ASP A 281 17.10 0.35 -2.28
N SER A 282 16.10 -0.10 -1.53
CA SER A 282 15.76 -1.51 -1.44
C SER A 282 14.28 -1.74 -1.13
N GLN A 283 13.80 -2.92 -1.51
CA GLN A 283 12.45 -3.40 -1.24
C GLN A 283 12.48 -4.91 -0.95
N SER A 284 11.63 -5.36 -0.02
CA SER A 284 11.48 -6.77 0.34
C SER A 284 10.03 -7.19 0.12
N VAL A 285 9.81 -8.29 -0.62
CA VAL A 285 8.47 -8.88 -0.82
C VAL A 285 8.46 -10.36 -0.41
N PRO A 286 7.37 -10.87 0.18
CA PRO A 286 7.27 -12.26 0.59
C PRO A 286 7.17 -13.20 -0.63
N LEU A 287 7.70 -14.41 -0.50
CA LEU A 287 7.65 -15.46 -1.51
C LEU A 287 7.31 -16.81 -0.88
N GLY A 288 6.08 -17.27 -1.09
CA GLY A 288 5.71 -18.67 -0.89
C GLY A 288 5.94 -19.45 -2.18
N VAL A 289 6.85 -20.44 -2.18
CA VAL A 289 7.07 -21.29 -3.36
C VAL A 289 5.98 -22.35 -3.42
N ARG A 290 5.07 -22.24 -4.40
CA ARG A 290 3.98 -23.21 -4.60
C ARG A 290 3.45 -23.25 -6.03
N THR A 291 2.70 -24.30 -6.36
CA THR A 291 1.77 -24.33 -7.49
C THR A 291 0.34 -24.51 -7.00
N ILE A 292 -0.61 -23.88 -7.68
CA ILE A 292 -2.05 -24.05 -7.44
C ILE A 292 -2.67 -24.42 -8.78
N ALA A 293 -3.51 -25.45 -8.80
CA ALA A 293 -4.31 -25.83 -9.96
C ALA A 293 -5.75 -26.09 -9.53
N VAL A 294 -6.71 -25.76 -10.39
CA VAL A 294 -8.12 -26.12 -10.22
C VAL A 294 -8.50 -27.01 -11.39
N GLU A 295 -8.82 -28.26 -11.10
CA GLU A 295 -9.29 -29.21 -12.10
C GLU A 295 -10.72 -28.91 -12.54
N THR A 296 -11.12 -29.39 -13.72
CA THR A 296 -12.49 -29.22 -14.25
C THR A 296 -13.56 -29.88 -13.38
N ASN A 297 -13.19 -30.88 -12.57
CA ASN A 297 -14.07 -31.52 -11.58
C ASN A 297 -14.19 -30.72 -10.27
N GLY A 298 -13.56 -29.54 -10.17
CA GLY A 298 -13.56 -28.68 -8.98
C GLY A 298 -12.48 -29.02 -7.94
N THR A 299 -11.64 -30.04 -8.17
CA THR A 299 -10.55 -30.37 -7.25
C THR A 299 -9.48 -29.29 -7.30
N VAL A 300 -9.26 -28.64 -6.16
CA VAL A 300 -8.11 -27.74 -5.98
C VAL A 300 -6.89 -28.57 -5.59
N ARG A 301 -5.77 -28.31 -6.25
CA ARG A 301 -4.46 -28.91 -5.95
C ARG A 301 -3.49 -27.84 -5.47
N LEU A 302 -2.82 -28.13 -4.36
CA LEU A 302 -1.66 -27.39 -3.88
C LEU A 302 -0.43 -28.29 -4.05
N ASN A 303 0.57 -27.80 -4.79
CA ASN A 303 1.82 -28.54 -5.05
C ASN A 303 1.59 -29.96 -5.65
N GLY A 304 0.52 -30.10 -6.45
CA GLY A 304 0.10 -31.36 -7.07
C GLY A 304 -0.78 -32.25 -6.19
N ALA A 305 -0.84 -32.02 -4.88
CA ALA A 305 -1.69 -32.78 -3.96
C ALA A 305 -3.09 -32.17 -3.85
N PRO A 306 -4.17 -32.96 -3.74
CA PRO A 306 -5.51 -32.45 -3.46
C PRO A 306 -5.53 -31.63 -2.16
N TYR A 307 -6.15 -30.46 -2.20
CA TYR A 307 -6.24 -29.54 -1.07
C TYR A 307 -7.70 -29.10 -0.89
N ARG A 308 -8.30 -29.47 0.25
CA ARG A 308 -9.68 -29.08 0.57
C ARG A 308 -9.71 -27.63 1.02
N LEU A 309 -10.47 -26.79 0.32
CA LEU A 309 -10.72 -25.40 0.70
C LEU A 309 -11.96 -25.32 1.58
N HIS A 310 -11.75 -25.26 2.90
CA HIS A 310 -12.79 -24.89 3.85
C HIS A 310 -12.52 -23.45 4.27
N GLY A 311 -13.36 -22.52 3.84
CA GLY A 311 -13.16 -21.09 4.05
C GLY A 311 -14.40 -20.41 4.62
N VAL A 312 -14.19 -19.20 5.11
CA VAL A 312 -15.23 -18.25 5.53
C VAL A 312 -15.03 -16.95 4.75
N ASN A 313 -16.09 -16.14 4.64
CA ASN A 313 -16.00 -14.81 4.05
C ASN A 313 -15.80 -13.78 5.16
N LEU A 314 -14.71 -13.02 5.09
CA LEU A 314 -14.51 -11.80 5.86
C LEU A 314 -14.47 -10.63 4.87
N GLN A 315 -15.55 -9.85 4.80
CA GLN A 315 -15.66 -8.78 3.81
C GLN A 315 -14.60 -7.68 4.03
N HIS A 316 -14.58 -7.12 5.24
CA HIS A 316 -13.57 -6.20 5.72
C HIS A 316 -13.57 -6.27 7.26
N PRO A 317 -12.42 -6.22 7.93
CA PRO A 317 -12.39 -6.18 9.37
C PRO A 317 -13.12 -4.94 9.88
N THR A 318 -14.04 -5.15 10.83
CA THR A 318 -14.74 -4.06 11.50
C THR A 318 -14.80 -4.33 13.00
N ARG A 319 -14.94 -3.25 13.77
CA ARG A 319 -15.11 -3.32 15.22
C ARG A 319 -16.30 -2.47 15.65
N PHE A 320 -17.02 -2.95 16.66
CA PHE A 320 -18.19 -2.26 17.20
C PHE A 320 -17.86 -0.83 17.61
N GLY A 321 -18.63 0.15 17.14
CA GLY A 321 -18.42 1.58 17.41
C GLY A 321 -17.21 2.22 16.73
N ARG A 322 -16.42 1.47 15.95
CA ARG A 322 -15.25 1.98 15.20
C ARG A 322 -15.35 1.76 13.69
N GLY A 323 -16.29 0.94 13.22
CA GLY A 323 -16.40 0.59 11.80
C GLY A 323 -15.10 -0.04 11.30
N PRO A 324 -14.55 0.38 10.15
CA PRO A 324 -13.33 -0.18 9.55
C PRO A 324 -12.02 0.26 10.21
N ILE A 325 -12.07 1.01 11.31
CA ILE A 325 -10.88 1.47 12.02
C ILE A 325 -10.41 0.37 12.96
N VAL A 326 -9.56 -0.50 12.42
CA VAL A 326 -8.99 -1.68 13.08
C VAL A 326 -7.47 -1.61 13.13
N THR A 327 -6.88 -2.28 14.11
CA THR A 327 -5.42 -2.44 14.22
C THR A 327 -4.96 -3.76 13.61
N ASP A 328 -3.67 -3.87 13.27
CA ASP A 328 -3.09 -5.14 12.78
C ASP A 328 -3.29 -6.29 13.78
N ALA A 329 -3.22 -6.03 15.08
CA ALA A 329 -3.45 -7.04 16.11
C ALA A 329 -4.90 -7.56 16.13
N GLU A 330 -5.88 -6.70 15.81
CA GLU A 330 -7.29 -7.08 15.69
C GLU A 330 -7.55 -7.88 14.41
N ILE A 331 -6.83 -7.56 13.33
CA ILE A 331 -6.86 -8.37 12.11
C ILE A 331 -6.23 -9.75 12.38
N ASP A 332 -5.10 -9.80 13.08
CA ASP A 332 -4.45 -11.05 13.47
C ASP A 332 -5.36 -11.88 14.39
N GLU A 333 -6.07 -11.26 15.32
CA GLU A 333 -7.12 -11.90 16.13
C GLU A 333 -8.20 -12.55 15.24
N ASP A 334 -8.75 -11.82 14.28
CA ASP A 334 -9.77 -12.32 13.34
C ASP A 334 -9.25 -13.49 12.48
N LEU A 335 -7.95 -13.53 12.17
CA LEU A 335 -7.32 -14.54 11.31
C LEU A 335 -6.79 -15.77 12.07
N ASN A 336 -6.66 -15.70 13.39
CA ASN A 336 -6.14 -16.78 14.24
C ASN A 336 -7.20 -17.82 14.66
N ILE A 337 -8.46 -17.64 14.25
CA ILE A 337 -9.59 -18.52 14.60
C ILE A 337 -9.58 -19.88 13.90
#